data_AF-A0A1I0SLP1-F1
#
_entry.id   AF-A0A1I0SLP1-F1
#
_cell.length_a   1.000
_cell.length_b   1.000
_cell.length_c   1.000
_cell.angle_alpha   90.00
_cell.angle_beta   90.00
_cell.angle_gamma   90.00
#
_symmetry.space_group_name_H-M   'P 1'
#
loop_
_entity.id
_entity.type
_entity.pdbx_description
1 polymer ?
#
loop_
_entity_poly.entity_id
_entity_poly.type
_entity_poly.pdbx_seq_one_letter_code
_entity_poly.pdbx_strand_id
1 'polypeptide(L)'
;MVMFTSCEKQGRDYKLERNDFLYPLAGIIEYQQVLDTEISKIQDQPAFASFLAQRREDMASYITEMESICSLPKAGLTAEAQTKLLNLQNSQGAGFNKLLLRLVMEADEDLIGLHVKASGSAGLKDTELRQWTAEKIPMLTKRLDASQTLWHTK
;
A
#
# COMPACT_ATOMS: atom_id res chain seq x y z
N MET A 1 48.57 -7.66 15.06
CA MET A 1 47.52 -6.94 14.33
C MET A 1 47.71 -7.18 12.84
N VAL A 2 46.92 -8.09 12.27
CA VAL A 2 46.49 -8.03 10.86
C VAL A 2 45.07 -8.58 10.88
N MET A 3 44.09 -7.69 10.70
CA MET A 3 42.70 -8.05 10.47
C MET A 3 42.59 -8.60 9.05
N PHE A 4 42.14 -9.84 8.90
CA PHE A 4 41.57 -10.30 7.63
C PHE A 4 40.05 -10.10 7.72
N THR A 5 39.60 -8.88 7.43
CA THR A 5 38.21 -8.65 7.06
C THR A 5 38.00 -9.22 5.66
N SER A 6 37.70 -10.52 5.59
CA SER A 6 37.07 -11.07 4.39
C SER A 6 35.65 -10.51 4.34
N CYS A 7 35.48 -9.39 3.63
CA CYS A 7 34.17 -9.03 3.10
C CYS A 7 33.81 -10.09 2.06
N GLU A 8 33.13 -11.16 2.50
CA GLU A 8 32.35 -11.97 1.58
C GLU A 8 31.39 -11.01 0.87
N LYS A 9 31.59 -10.85 -0.44
CA LYS A 9 30.55 -10.35 -1.33
C LYS A 9 29.37 -11.31 -1.14
N GLN A 10 28.41 -10.94 -0.29
CA GLN A 10 27.06 -11.50 -0.35
C GLN A 10 26.59 -11.25 -1.77
N GLY A 11 26.64 -12.29 -2.61
CA GLY A 11 25.89 -12.33 -3.85
C GLY A 11 24.45 -12.02 -3.45
N ARG A 12 23.95 -10.87 -3.87
CA ARG A 12 22.57 -10.49 -3.57
C ARG A 12 21.71 -11.38 -4.45
N ASP A 13 21.26 -12.50 -3.89
CA ASP A 13 20.34 -13.44 -4.53
C ASP A 13 18.96 -12.78 -4.63
N TYR A 14 18.82 -11.85 -5.58
CA TYR A 14 17.53 -11.25 -5.91
C TYR A 14 16.64 -12.29 -6.57
N LYS A 15 15.43 -12.46 -6.04
CA LYS A 15 14.53 -13.54 -6.45
C LYS A 15 13.21 -13.05 -7.01
N LEU A 16 12.83 -11.80 -6.74
CA LEU A 16 11.53 -11.29 -7.17
C LEU A 16 11.62 -10.70 -8.59
N GLU A 17 10.81 -11.22 -9.51
CA GLU A 17 10.66 -10.63 -10.84
C GLU A 17 9.75 -9.40 -10.78
N ARG A 18 9.86 -8.54 -11.79
CA ARG A 18 9.06 -7.31 -11.87
C ARG A 18 7.56 -7.60 -11.82
N ASN A 19 7.10 -8.62 -12.54
CA ASN A 19 5.68 -8.99 -12.56
C ASN A 19 5.18 -9.57 -11.24
N ASP A 20 6.05 -10.26 -10.48
CA ASP A 20 5.70 -10.79 -9.14
C ASP A 20 5.44 -9.67 -8.12
N PHE A 21 5.90 -8.45 -8.43
CA PHE A 21 5.61 -7.24 -7.66
C PHE A 21 4.44 -6.44 -8.27
N LEU A 22 4.46 -6.19 -9.58
CA LEU A 22 3.51 -5.28 -10.23
C LEU A 22 2.06 -5.81 -10.24
N TYR A 23 1.84 -7.11 -10.38
CA TYR A 23 0.48 -7.66 -10.36
C TYR A 23 -0.18 -7.56 -8.98
N PRO A 24 0.48 -7.98 -7.88
CA PRO A 24 -0.04 -7.72 -6.53
C PRO A 24 -0.22 -6.23 -6.25
N LEU A 25 0.74 -5.39 -6.66
CA LEU A 25 0.65 -3.94 -6.48
C LEU A 25 -0.61 -3.36 -7.15
N ALA A 26 -0.86 -3.74 -8.41
CA ALA A 26 -2.04 -3.31 -9.14
C ALA A 26 -3.35 -3.66 -8.42
N GLY A 27 -3.45 -4.89 -7.91
CA GLY A 27 -4.63 -5.34 -7.16
C GLY A 27 -4.84 -4.57 -5.85
N ILE A 28 -3.76 -4.25 -5.13
CA ILE A 28 -3.82 -3.47 -3.89
C ILE A 28 -4.25 -2.03 -4.18
N ILE A 29 -3.68 -1.38 -5.20
CA ILE A 29 -4.04 -0.01 -5.59
C ILE A 29 -5.52 0.06 -6.01
N GLU A 30 -5.98 -0.88 -6.83
CA GLU A 30 -7.39 -0.97 -7.24
C GLU A 30 -8.30 -1.08 -6.01
N TYR A 31 -7.94 -1.94 -5.05
CA TYR A 31 -8.73 -2.09 -3.83
C TYR A 31 -8.73 -0.84 -2.96
N GLN A 32 -7.59 -0.16 -2.80
CA GLN A 32 -7.50 1.11 -2.08
C GLN A 32 -8.37 2.19 -2.74
N GLN A 33 -8.40 2.29 -4.07
CA GLN A 33 -9.25 3.24 -4.79
C GLN A 33 -10.75 2.98 -4.57
N VAL A 34 -11.15 1.70 -4.49
CA VAL A 34 -12.51 1.32 -4.15
C VAL A 34 -12.85 1.70 -2.70
N LEU A 35 -11.95 1.46 -1.76
CA LEU A 35 -12.15 1.87 -0.36
C LEU A 35 -12.22 3.40 -0.21
N ASP A 36 -11.37 4.15 -0.92
CA ASP A 36 -11.41 5.62 -0.96
C ASP A 36 -12.72 6.13 -1.58
N THR A 37 -13.34 5.37 -2.48
CA THR A 37 -14.69 5.65 -2.99
C THR A 37 -15.75 5.43 -1.91
N GLU A 38 -15.63 4.37 -1.11
CA GLU A 38 -16.52 4.15 0.04
C GLU A 38 -16.37 5.24 1.12
N ILE A 39 -15.15 5.73 1.39
CA ILE A 39 -14.94 6.88 2.30
C ILE A 39 -15.63 8.13 1.77
N SER A 40 -15.61 8.37 0.46
CA SER A 40 -16.25 9.55 -0.12
C SER A 40 -17.76 9.64 0.13
N LYS A 41 -18.41 8.50 0.42
CA LYS A 41 -19.85 8.44 0.74
C LYS A 41 -20.17 8.96 2.15
N ILE A 42 -19.17 9.07 3.01
CA ILE A 42 -19.29 9.54 4.41
C ILE A 42 -18.47 10.82 4.66
N GLN A 43 -18.16 11.56 3.59
CA GLN A 43 -17.36 12.80 3.63
C GLN A 43 -18.05 13.98 4.34
N ASP A 44 -19.34 13.84 4.70
CA ASP A 44 -20.07 14.77 5.54
C ASP A 44 -19.50 14.82 6.98
N GLN A 45 -18.74 13.81 7.38
CA GLN A 45 -17.93 13.81 8.61
C GLN A 45 -16.57 14.50 8.35
N PRO A 46 -16.28 15.66 8.95
CA PRO A 46 -15.09 16.46 8.61
C PRO A 46 -13.75 15.73 8.75
N ALA A 47 -13.64 14.81 9.72
CA ALA A 47 -12.44 14.01 9.92
C ALA A 47 -12.16 13.07 8.73
N PHE A 48 -13.21 12.47 8.14
CA PHE A 48 -13.10 11.62 6.97
C PHE A 48 -12.81 12.42 5.69
N ALA A 49 -13.35 13.63 5.58
CA ALA A 49 -13.07 14.51 4.44
C ALA A 49 -11.58 14.87 4.34
N SER A 50 -11.00 15.38 5.43
CA SER A 50 -9.57 15.74 5.47
C SER A 50 -8.66 14.52 5.29
N PHE A 51 -9.03 13.39 5.91
CA PHE A 51 -8.31 12.11 5.75
C PHE A 51 -8.31 11.64 4.29
N LEU A 52 -9.47 11.64 3.62
CA LEU A 52 -9.58 11.23 2.23
C LEU A 52 -8.79 12.14 1.29
N ALA A 53 -8.82 13.45 1.52
CA ALA A 53 -8.07 14.41 0.71
C ALA A 53 -6.56 14.11 0.74
N GLN A 54 -5.99 13.93 1.94
CA GLN A 54 -4.57 13.59 2.10
C GLN A 54 -4.24 12.25 1.44
N ARG A 55 -5.08 11.21 1.63
CA ARG A 55 -4.87 9.91 1.01
C ARG A 55 -4.85 9.98 -0.51
N ARG A 56 -5.73 10.78 -1.12
CA ARG A 56 -5.77 10.93 -2.57
C ARG A 56 -4.54 11.67 -3.10
N GLU A 57 -4.11 12.72 -2.41
CA GLU A 57 -2.90 13.47 -2.77
C GLU A 57 -1.65 12.57 -2.73
N ASP A 58 -1.47 11.85 -1.62
CA ASP A 58 -0.34 10.93 -1.43
C ASP A 58 -0.33 9.81 -2.50
N MET A 59 -1.49 9.22 -2.82
CA MET A 59 -1.56 8.18 -3.87
C MET A 59 -1.37 8.74 -5.27
N ALA A 60 -1.84 9.96 -5.55
CA ALA A 60 -1.64 10.58 -6.85
C ALA A 60 -0.14 10.81 -7.11
N SER A 61 0.60 11.31 -6.10
CA SER A 61 2.06 11.43 -6.18
C SER A 61 2.72 10.06 -6.36
N TYR A 62 2.32 9.07 -5.55
CA TYR A 62 2.85 7.71 -5.64
C TYR A 62 2.68 7.09 -7.03
N ILE A 63 1.47 7.16 -7.60
CA ILE A 63 1.15 6.61 -8.92
C ILE A 63 1.93 7.34 -10.01
N THR A 64 1.98 8.68 -9.95
CA THR A 64 2.71 9.49 -10.93
C THR A 64 4.19 9.13 -10.96
N GLU A 65 4.82 8.99 -9.79
CA GLU A 65 6.22 8.58 -9.69
C GLU A 65 6.44 7.16 -10.19
N MET A 66 5.57 6.23 -9.81
CA MET A 66 5.64 4.84 -10.28
C MET A 66 5.52 4.75 -11.81
N GLU A 67 4.58 5.49 -12.42
CA GLU A 67 4.33 5.51 -13.86
C GLU A 67 5.52 6.06 -14.66
N SER A 68 6.37 6.88 -14.03
CA SER A 68 7.63 7.33 -14.63
C SER A 68 8.69 6.22 -14.73
N ILE A 69 8.58 5.18 -13.91
CA ILE A 69 9.52 4.04 -13.84
C ILE A 69 8.96 2.84 -14.61
N CYS A 70 7.67 2.54 -14.45
CA CYS A 70 7.04 1.38 -15.04
C CYS A 70 5.52 1.55 -15.19
N SER A 71 4.93 0.80 -16.12
CA SER A 71 3.47 0.75 -16.27
C SER A 71 2.87 -0.34 -15.39
N LEU A 72 1.78 -0.01 -14.67
CA LEU A 72 0.99 -1.00 -13.96
C LEU A 72 0.23 -1.90 -14.95
N PRO A 73 0.23 -3.23 -14.73
CA PRO A 73 -0.71 -4.10 -15.42
C PRO A 73 -2.13 -3.76 -14.97
N LYS A 74 -3.12 -4.04 -15.84
CA LYS A 74 -4.52 -4.02 -15.41
C LYS A 74 -4.76 -5.16 -14.43
N ALA A 75 -5.31 -4.83 -13.27
CA ALA A 75 -5.79 -5.79 -12.29
C ALA A 75 -7.24 -5.46 -11.93
N GLY A 76 -7.98 -6.48 -11.52
CA GLY A 76 -9.26 -6.31 -10.85
C GLY A 76 -9.14 -6.69 -9.37
N LEU A 77 -10.22 -6.48 -8.62
CA LEU A 77 -10.28 -6.93 -7.24
C LEU A 77 -10.12 -8.45 -7.12
N THR A 78 -9.34 -8.90 -6.15
CA THR A 78 -9.25 -10.32 -5.78
C THR A 78 -10.59 -10.79 -5.22
N ALA A 79 -10.85 -12.10 -5.24
CA ALA A 79 -12.07 -12.67 -4.65
C ALA A 79 -12.20 -12.34 -3.15
N GLU A 80 -11.08 -12.28 -2.44
CA GLU A 80 -11.05 -11.86 -1.03
C GLU A 80 -11.44 -10.39 -0.87
N ALA A 81 -10.86 -9.48 -1.68
CA ALA A 81 -11.21 -8.07 -1.67
C ALA A 81 -12.69 -7.83 -2.00
N GLN A 82 -13.24 -8.56 -2.99
CA GLN A 82 -14.67 -8.52 -3.32
C GLN A 82 -15.55 -8.97 -2.14
N THR A 83 -15.14 -10.03 -1.44
CA THR A 83 -15.87 -10.54 -0.27
C THR A 83 -15.84 -9.53 0.89
N LYS A 84 -14.67 -8.95 1.17
CA LYS A 84 -14.50 -7.89 2.18
C LYS A 84 -15.36 -6.67 1.85
N LEU A 85 -15.40 -6.25 0.58
CA LEU A 85 -16.22 -5.13 0.12
C LEU A 85 -17.72 -5.42 0.28
N LEU A 86 -18.18 -6.63 -0.07
CA LEU A 86 -19.58 -7.01 0.10
C LEU A 86 -19.98 -6.97 1.59
N ASN A 87 -19.12 -7.45 2.48
CA ASN A 87 -19.35 -7.39 3.93
C ASN A 87 -19.42 -5.94 4.42
N LEU A 88 -18.55 -5.06 3.89
CA LEU A 88 -18.60 -3.63 4.18
C LEU A 88 -19.94 -3.02 3.73
N GLN A 89 -20.37 -3.27 2.51
CA GLN A 89 -21.60 -2.69 1.95
C GLN A 89 -22.87 -3.19 2.67
N ASN A 90 -22.82 -4.37 3.28
CA ASN A 90 -23.90 -4.90 4.12
C ASN A 90 -23.88 -4.36 5.56
N SER A 91 -22.83 -3.63 5.96
CA SER A 91 -22.75 -3.00 7.28
C SER A 91 -23.37 -1.59 7.28
N GLN A 92 -23.77 -1.09 8.45
CA GLN A 92 -24.44 0.22 8.58
C GLN A 92 -23.91 1.03 9.78
N GLY A 93 -24.07 2.36 9.69
CA GLY A 93 -23.79 3.29 10.78
C GLY A 93 -22.35 3.20 11.32
N ALA A 94 -22.20 3.22 12.64
CA ALA A 94 -20.88 3.13 13.29
C ALA A 94 -20.13 1.81 12.99
N GLY A 95 -20.87 0.72 12.70
CA GLY A 95 -20.28 -0.54 12.27
C GLY A 95 -19.63 -0.44 10.89
N PHE A 96 -20.23 0.34 9.98
CA PHE A 96 -19.69 0.63 8.66
C PHE A 96 -18.39 1.43 8.76
N ASN A 97 -18.38 2.55 9.48
CA ASN A 97 -17.19 3.40 9.57
C ASN A 97 -15.98 2.63 10.15
N LYS A 98 -16.22 1.77 11.16
CA LYS A 98 -15.18 0.90 11.71
C LYS A 98 -14.78 -0.20 10.72
N LEU A 99 -15.71 -0.87 10.05
CA LEU A 99 -15.28 -1.87 9.08
C LEU A 99 -14.46 -1.23 7.94
N LEU A 100 -14.88 -0.06 7.46
CA LEU A 100 -14.17 0.69 6.42
C LEU A 100 -12.75 1.05 6.82
N LEU A 101 -12.56 1.71 7.97
CA LEU A 101 -11.22 2.09 8.43
C LEU A 101 -10.32 0.87 8.66
N ARG A 102 -10.88 -0.23 9.16
CA ARG A 102 -10.13 -1.48 9.30
C ARG A 102 -9.63 -2.00 7.95
N LEU A 103 -10.49 -2.06 6.95
CA LEU A 103 -10.12 -2.51 5.61
C LEU A 103 -9.09 -1.59 4.95
N VAL A 104 -9.17 -0.27 5.22
CA VAL A 104 -8.18 0.71 4.77
C VAL A 104 -6.82 0.44 5.39
N MET A 105 -6.76 0.20 6.71
CA MET A 105 -5.51 -0.14 7.40
C MET A 105 -4.92 -1.45 6.87
N GLU A 106 -5.74 -2.50 6.71
CA GLU A 106 -5.29 -3.78 6.15
C GLU A 106 -4.69 -3.59 4.74
N ALA A 107 -5.32 -2.79 3.88
CA ALA A 107 -4.80 -2.52 2.54
C ALA A 107 -3.51 -1.69 2.54
N ASP A 108 -3.37 -0.74 3.48
CA ASP A 108 -2.12 0.03 3.66
C ASP A 108 -0.99 -0.88 4.18
N GLU A 109 -1.29 -1.79 5.11
CA GLU A 109 -0.35 -2.79 5.62
C GLU A 109 0.12 -3.76 4.52
N ASP A 110 -0.80 -4.25 3.69
CA ASP A 110 -0.49 -5.09 2.53
C ASP A 110 0.44 -4.36 1.55
N LEU A 111 0.17 -3.07 1.28
CA LEU A 111 1.00 -2.25 0.41
C LEU A 111 2.41 -2.08 0.97
N ILE A 112 2.53 -1.76 2.27
CA ILE A 112 3.82 -1.64 2.95
C ILE A 112 4.56 -2.99 2.94
N GLY A 113 3.87 -4.08 3.26
CA GLY A 113 4.45 -5.43 3.26
C GLY A 113 5.01 -5.81 1.88
N LEU A 114 4.30 -5.46 0.81
CA LEU A 114 4.78 -5.64 -0.56
C LEU A 114 6.06 -4.84 -0.83
N HIS A 115 6.14 -3.58 -0.38
CA HIS A 115 7.32 -2.72 -0.54
C HIS A 115 8.52 -3.19 0.27
N VAL A 116 8.31 -3.65 1.50
CA VAL A 116 9.36 -4.24 2.34
C VAL A 116 9.93 -5.50 1.68
N LYS A 117 9.06 -6.37 1.17
CA LYS A 117 9.48 -7.58 0.44
C LYS A 117 10.26 -7.22 -0.83
N ALA A 118 9.78 -6.22 -1.59
CA ALA A 118 10.38 -5.79 -2.84
C ALA A 118 11.74 -5.13 -2.64
N SER A 119 11.90 -4.30 -1.60
CA SER A 119 13.13 -3.55 -1.30
C SER A 119 14.21 -4.37 -0.58
N GLY A 120 13.83 -5.51 0.03
CA GLY A 120 14.72 -6.34 0.83
C GLY A 120 15.89 -6.98 0.06
N SER A 121 16.79 -7.63 0.82
CA SER A 121 18.02 -8.24 0.30
C SER A 121 17.80 -9.31 -0.78
N ALA A 122 16.67 -10.02 -0.72
CA ALA A 122 16.24 -11.01 -1.73
C ALA A 122 15.09 -10.49 -2.63
N GLY A 123 14.86 -9.17 -2.63
CA GLY A 123 13.75 -8.51 -3.30
C GLY A 123 13.90 -8.41 -4.82
N LEU A 124 13.43 -7.30 -5.38
CA LEU A 124 13.38 -7.07 -6.82
C LEU A 124 14.76 -7.13 -7.48
N LYS A 125 14.83 -7.82 -8.62
CA LYS A 125 15.99 -7.82 -9.52
C LYS A 125 16.20 -6.46 -10.18
N ASP A 126 15.10 -5.80 -10.53
CA ASP A 126 15.09 -4.43 -11.04
C ASP A 126 15.57 -3.47 -9.95
N THR A 127 16.75 -2.89 -10.14
CA THR A 127 17.39 -2.04 -9.13
C THR A 127 16.71 -0.69 -8.96
N GLU A 128 16.18 -0.11 -10.04
CA GLU A 128 15.50 1.18 -10.01
C GLU A 128 14.17 1.04 -9.27
N LEU A 129 13.36 0.07 -9.68
CA LEU A 129 12.10 -0.22 -9.01
C LEU A 129 12.31 -0.65 -7.56
N ARG A 130 13.35 -1.46 -7.27
CA ARG A 130 13.68 -1.83 -5.89
C ARG A 130 14.00 -0.60 -5.03
N GLN A 131 14.85 0.30 -5.52
CA GLN A 131 15.23 1.50 -4.79
C GLN A 131 13.99 2.38 -4.52
N TRP A 132 13.17 2.58 -5.54
CA TRP A 132 11.91 3.30 -5.41
C TRP A 132 10.99 2.64 -4.36
N THR A 133 10.88 1.31 -4.33
CA THR A 133 10.05 0.64 -3.29
C THR A 133 10.56 0.92 -1.87
N ALA A 134 11.88 1.02 -1.67
CA ALA A 134 12.44 1.37 -0.36
C ALA A 134 12.10 2.82 0.04
N GLU A 135 12.19 3.74 -0.93
CA GLU A 135 11.94 5.17 -0.74
C GLU A 135 10.48 5.48 -0.40
N LYS A 136 9.53 4.65 -0.84
CA LYS A 136 8.10 4.87 -0.56
C LYS A 136 7.65 4.41 0.81
N ILE A 137 8.39 3.52 1.48
CA ILE A 137 7.99 2.98 2.79
C ILE A 137 7.64 4.09 3.81
N PRO A 138 8.45 5.15 4.02
CA PRO A 138 8.11 6.19 5.00
C PRO A 138 6.78 6.91 4.72
N MET A 139 6.49 7.21 3.45
CA MET A 139 5.23 7.83 3.06
C MET A 139 4.06 6.88 3.29
N LEU A 140 4.21 5.60 2.92
CA LEU A 140 3.18 4.58 3.14
C LEU A 140 2.90 4.35 4.63
N THR A 141 3.93 4.32 5.48
CA THR A 141 3.77 4.23 6.93
C THR A 141 3.00 5.42 7.49
N LYS A 142 3.32 6.65 7.04
CA LYS A 142 2.59 7.86 7.46
C LYS A 142 1.09 7.78 7.11
N ARG A 143 0.74 7.17 5.97
CA ARG A 143 -0.67 6.94 5.60
C ARG A 143 -1.36 5.95 6.54
N LEU A 144 -0.69 4.85 6.87
CA LEU A 144 -1.20 3.88 7.85
C LEU A 144 -1.41 4.54 9.21
N ASP A 145 -0.45 5.34 9.69
CA ASP A 145 -0.54 6.08 10.95
C ASP A 145 -1.75 7.05 10.96
N ALA A 146 -2.05 7.70 9.83
CA ALA A 146 -3.23 8.54 9.70
C ALA A 146 -4.53 7.74 9.82
N SER A 147 -4.60 6.57 9.19
CA SER A 147 -5.75 5.65 9.30
C SER A 147 -5.95 5.16 10.74
N GLN A 148 -4.86 4.82 11.44
CA GLN A 148 -4.87 4.41 12.85
C GLN A 148 -5.25 5.57 13.79
N THR A 149 -4.80 6.78 13.50
CA THR A 149 -5.18 7.97 14.28
C THR A 149 -6.68 8.23 14.16
N LEU A 150 -7.23 8.15 12.95
CA LEU A 150 -8.66 8.32 12.72
C LEU A 150 -9.48 7.20 13.38
N TRP A 151 -8.97 5.96 13.38
CA TRP A 151 -9.58 4.82 14.09
C TRP A 151 -9.79 5.06 15.59
N HIS A 152 -8.83 5.75 16.23
CA HIS A 152 -8.86 6.03 17.66
C HIS A 152 -9.61 7.32 18.03
N THR A 153 -10.09 8.07 17.03
CA THR A 153 -10.89 9.28 17.26
C THR A 153 -12.32 8.86 17.65
N LYS A 154 -12.80 9.38 18.79
CA LYS A 154 -14.11 9.04 19.38
C LYS A 154 -15.27 9.71 18.66
#